data_AF-A0AAW5JG49-F1
#
_entry.id   AF-A0AAW5JG49-F1
#
_cell.length_a   1.000
_cell.length_b   1.000
_cell.length_c   1.000
_cell.angle_alpha   90.00
_cell.angle_beta   90.00
_cell.angle_gamma   90.00
#
_symmetry.space_group_name_H-M   'P 1'
#
loop_
_entity.id
_entity.type
_entity.pdbx_description
1 polymer ?
#
loop_
_entity_poly.entity_id
_entity_poly.type
_entity_poly.pdbx_seq_one_letter_code
_entity_poly.pdbx_strand_id
1 'polypeptide(L)'
;NTLNALSKWPDTPDCTAAVKALASRLADERGLRNALDPQGVAIALNALSKWPDTPDCADAANALASRLADERGLRNALNPQELTNALNALSKWPDTPDCADAANALASRLIDNRDLRNALNPQGVANVLNALSKWPNTPDCKNAANALAGRLEVESQLRNALDPQHITKTLNALNKWPDTPDCADAANALASRLANERSLRNALDPQGVANALNALSKWPDTQHCADAAKALASRLANDRELRNALNPQGVANVLNALSKWPDTP
;
A
#
# COMPACT_ATOMS: atom_id res chain seq x y z
N ASN A 1 0.00 0.56 -25.82
CA ASN A 1 0.93 0.33 -24.68
C ASN A 1 1.20 -1.17 -24.56
N THR A 2 2.31 -1.63 -25.12
CA THR A 2 2.68 -3.06 -25.23
C THR A 2 3.04 -3.69 -23.89
N LEU A 3 3.80 -2.97 -23.03
CA LEU A 3 4.15 -3.45 -21.68
C LEU A 3 2.90 -3.73 -20.83
N ASN A 4 1.93 -2.82 -20.85
CA ASN A 4 0.68 -3.02 -20.11
C ASN A 4 -0.13 -4.22 -20.64
N ALA A 5 -0.10 -4.48 -21.94
CA ALA A 5 -0.77 -5.64 -22.51
C ALA A 5 -0.13 -6.96 -22.05
N LEU A 6 1.20 -7.04 -22.09
CA LEU A 6 1.96 -8.22 -21.65
C LEU A 6 1.80 -8.48 -20.14
N SER A 7 1.60 -7.42 -19.34
CA SER A 7 1.39 -7.51 -17.88
C SER A 7 0.15 -8.30 -17.46
N LYS A 8 -0.73 -8.65 -18.40
CA LYS A 8 -1.90 -9.50 -18.16
C LYS A 8 -1.55 -10.99 -18.10
N TRP A 9 -0.35 -11.39 -18.56
CA TRP A 9 0.10 -12.79 -18.58
C TRP A 9 1.55 -12.92 -18.06
N PRO A 10 1.81 -12.55 -16.78
CA PRO A 10 3.17 -12.45 -16.24
C PRO A 10 3.92 -13.79 -16.20
N ASP A 11 3.19 -14.91 -16.15
CA ASP A 11 3.76 -16.25 -16.05
C ASP A 11 4.04 -16.91 -17.41
N THR A 12 3.71 -16.25 -18.52
CA THR A 12 3.96 -16.80 -19.86
C THR A 12 5.41 -16.52 -20.29
N PRO A 13 6.22 -17.55 -20.64
CA PRO A 13 7.63 -17.36 -21.01
C PRO A 13 7.85 -16.32 -22.12
N ASP A 14 7.00 -16.33 -23.16
CA ASP A 14 7.09 -15.37 -24.26
C ASP A 14 6.77 -13.94 -23.82
N CYS A 15 5.80 -13.76 -22.91
CA CYS A 15 5.49 -12.45 -22.35
C CYS A 15 6.66 -11.93 -21.50
N THR A 16 7.26 -12.80 -20.68
CA THR A 16 8.44 -12.46 -19.87
C THR A 16 9.64 -12.09 -20.76
N ALA A 17 9.90 -12.84 -21.84
CA ALA A 17 10.98 -12.53 -22.77
C ALA A 17 10.75 -11.18 -23.49
N ALA A 18 9.53 -10.93 -23.96
CA ALA A 18 9.16 -9.67 -24.59
C ALA A 18 9.26 -8.49 -23.62
N VAL A 19 8.85 -8.67 -22.36
CA VAL A 19 8.97 -7.65 -21.32
C VAL A 19 10.42 -7.35 -20.98
N LYS A 20 11.27 -8.37 -20.85
CA LYS A 20 12.71 -8.17 -20.67
C LYS A 20 13.29 -7.30 -21.78
N ALA A 21 13.07 -7.68 -23.04
CA ALA A 21 13.57 -6.90 -24.18
C ALA A 21 13.06 -5.45 -24.20
N LEU A 22 11.77 -5.23 -23.90
CA LEU A 22 11.20 -3.88 -23.82
C LEU A 22 11.73 -3.09 -22.62
N ALA A 23 11.95 -3.75 -21.49
CA ALA A 23 12.49 -3.14 -20.27
C ALA A 23 13.96 -2.75 -20.46
N SER A 24 14.82 -3.62 -21.01
CA SER A 24 16.21 -3.28 -21.32
C SER A 24 16.29 -2.10 -22.27
N ARG A 25 15.48 -2.09 -23.35
CA ARG A 25 15.39 -0.93 -24.25
C ARG A 25 14.96 0.33 -23.53
N LEU A 26 14.00 0.25 -22.62
CA LEU A 26 13.59 1.40 -21.83
C LEU A 26 14.70 1.85 -20.88
N ALA A 27 15.47 0.95 -20.28
CA ALA A 27 16.60 1.25 -19.40
C ALA A 27 17.80 1.87 -20.15
N ASP A 28 18.02 1.50 -21.41
CA ASP A 28 19.18 1.94 -22.20
C ASP A 28 18.88 3.19 -23.05
N GLU A 29 17.70 3.25 -23.69
CA GLU A 29 17.35 4.31 -24.65
C GLU A 29 16.76 5.55 -23.94
N ARG A 30 17.62 6.51 -23.57
CA ARG A 30 17.17 7.77 -22.95
C ARG A 30 16.13 8.52 -23.78
N GLY A 31 16.24 8.50 -25.11
CA GLY A 31 15.26 9.11 -26.00
C GLY A 31 13.87 8.48 -25.89
N LEU A 32 13.80 7.15 -25.82
CA LEU A 32 12.55 6.42 -25.61
C LEU A 32 11.95 6.74 -24.24
N ARG A 33 12.78 6.76 -23.19
CA ARG A 33 12.33 7.16 -21.85
C ARG A 33 11.74 8.56 -21.87
N ASN A 34 12.46 9.53 -22.39
CA ASN A 34 12.07 10.94 -22.39
C ASN A 34 10.81 11.20 -23.24
N ALA A 35 10.53 10.36 -24.23
CA ALA A 35 9.31 10.42 -25.02
C ALA A 35 8.05 9.97 -24.25
N LEU A 36 8.20 9.28 -23.11
CA LEU A 36 7.07 8.95 -22.24
C LEU A 36 6.59 10.20 -21.50
N ASP A 37 5.31 10.49 -21.71
CA ASP A 37 4.54 11.47 -20.96
C ASP A 37 4.22 10.95 -19.53
N PRO A 38 3.64 11.77 -18.63
CA PRO A 38 3.36 11.37 -17.25
C PRO A 38 2.53 10.08 -17.15
N GLN A 39 1.49 9.95 -17.97
CA GLN A 39 0.65 8.76 -18.03
C GLN A 39 1.46 7.54 -18.49
N GLY A 40 2.26 7.69 -19.54
CA GLY A 40 3.16 6.66 -20.08
C GLY A 40 4.15 6.15 -19.03
N VAL A 41 4.73 7.06 -18.24
CA VAL A 41 5.62 6.69 -17.11
C VAL A 41 4.86 5.90 -16.05
N ALA A 42 3.69 6.35 -15.62
CA ALA A 42 2.89 5.65 -14.60
C ALA A 42 2.46 4.25 -15.07
N ILE A 43 2.05 4.10 -16.33
CA ILE A 43 1.65 2.80 -16.87
C ILE A 43 2.88 1.90 -17.05
N ALA A 44 4.02 2.41 -17.53
CA ALA A 44 5.25 1.64 -17.67
C ALA A 44 5.71 1.10 -16.31
N LEU A 45 5.81 1.95 -15.28
CA LEU A 45 6.12 1.53 -13.91
C LEU A 45 5.16 0.45 -13.41
N ASN A 46 3.85 0.67 -13.56
CA ASN A 46 2.85 -0.30 -13.11
C ASN A 46 2.96 -1.65 -13.84
N ALA A 47 3.28 -1.64 -15.14
CA ALA A 47 3.51 -2.86 -15.90
C ALA A 47 4.79 -3.59 -15.44
N LEU A 48 5.91 -2.88 -15.31
CA LEU A 48 7.18 -3.43 -14.83
C LEU A 48 7.05 -4.05 -13.43
N SER A 49 6.20 -3.47 -12.58
CA SER A 49 5.95 -3.96 -11.21
C SER A 49 5.37 -5.37 -11.12
N LYS A 50 4.95 -5.97 -12.25
CA LYS A 50 4.52 -7.38 -12.33
C LYS A 50 5.70 -8.36 -12.39
N TRP A 51 6.91 -7.88 -12.67
CA TRP A 51 8.14 -8.68 -12.67
C TRP A 51 9.22 -8.03 -11.80
N PRO A 52 8.97 -7.85 -10.49
CA PRO A 52 9.91 -7.14 -9.60
C PRO A 52 11.26 -7.85 -9.49
N ASP A 53 11.28 -9.17 -9.64
CA ASP A 53 12.49 -10.00 -9.55
C ASP A 53 13.26 -10.10 -10.89
N THR A 54 12.80 -9.41 -11.94
CA THR A 54 13.50 -9.36 -13.23
C THR A 54 14.45 -8.16 -13.26
N PRO A 55 15.78 -8.37 -13.39
CA PRO A 55 16.75 -7.27 -13.39
C PRO A 55 16.44 -6.18 -14.42
N ASP A 56 16.09 -6.55 -15.66
CA ASP A 56 15.74 -5.58 -16.71
C ASP A 56 14.56 -4.68 -16.31
N CYS A 57 13.58 -5.24 -15.57
CA CYS A 57 12.44 -4.48 -15.07
C CYS A 57 12.82 -3.56 -13.92
N ALA A 58 13.72 -4.00 -13.04
CA ALA A 58 14.26 -3.19 -11.97
C ALA A 58 15.09 -2.01 -12.55
N ASP A 59 15.93 -2.26 -13.55
CA ASP A 59 16.74 -1.23 -14.20
C ASP A 59 15.88 -0.19 -14.94
N ALA A 60 14.85 -0.65 -15.66
CA ALA A 60 13.89 0.23 -16.31
C ALA A 60 13.08 1.05 -15.30
N ALA A 61 12.64 0.42 -14.19
CA ALA A 61 11.92 1.11 -13.13
C ALA A 61 12.83 2.13 -12.43
N ASN A 62 14.10 1.80 -12.18
CA ASN A 62 15.09 2.70 -11.62
C ASN A 62 15.27 3.94 -12.51
N ALA A 63 15.43 3.74 -13.82
CA ALA A 63 15.58 4.85 -14.76
C ALA A 63 14.33 5.76 -14.85
N LEU A 64 13.13 5.19 -14.74
CA LEU A 64 11.88 5.98 -14.65
C LEU A 64 11.72 6.67 -13.29
N ALA A 65 12.16 6.04 -12.21
CA ALA A 65 12.14 6.61 -10.86
C ALA A 65 13.07 7.83 -10.77
N SER A 66 14.30 7.70 -11.27
CA SER A 66 15.24 8.84 -11.39
C SER A 66 14.60 10.02 -12.14
N ARG A 67 13.93 9.76 -13.27
CA ARG A 67 13.17 10.82 -13.96
C ARG A 67 12.06 11.44 -13.12
N LEU A 68 11.29 10.64 -12.37
CA LEU A 68 10.23 11.17 -11.49
C LEU A 68 10.77 12.01 -10.33
N ALA A 69 11.93 11.65 -9.79
CA ALA A 69 12.63 12.42 -8.76
C ALA A 69 13.11 13.77 -9.32
N ASP A 70 13.81 13.75 -10.47
CA ASP A 70 14.47 14.93 -11.04
C ASP A 70 13.49 15.88 -11.75
N GLU A 71 12.51 15.36 -12.48
CA GLU A 71 11.64 16.14 -13.36
C GLU A 71 10.36 16.59 -12.62
N ARG A 72 10.42 17.74 -11.94
CA ARG A 72 9.26 18.32 -11.24
C ARG A 72 8.02 18.47 -12.12
N GLY A 73 8.18 18.84 -13.39
CA GLY A 73 7.08 18.97 -14.34
C GLY A 73 6.36 17.64 -14.60
N LEU A 74 7.13 16.56 -14.82
CA LEU A 74 6.61 15.20 -15.00
C LEU A 74 5.82 14.74 -13.77
N ARG A 75 6.44 14.86 -12.59
CA ARG A 75 5.82 14.55 -11.30
C ARG A 75 4.52 15.32 -11.05
N ASN A 76 4.50 16.61 -11.38
CA ASN A 76 3.36 17.49 -11.12
C ASN A 76 2.19 17.27 -12.07
N ALA A 77 2.45 16.69 -13.24
CA ALA A 77 1.44 16.41 -14.25
C ALA A 77 0.72 15.07 -14.02
N LEU A 78 1.22 14.18 -13.16
CA LEU A 78 0.52 12.94 -12.79
C LEU A 78 -0.82 13.26 -12.11
N ASN A 79 -1.91 12.67 -12.59
CA ASN A 79 -3.19 12.73 -11.88
C ASN A 79 -3.19 11.82 -10.63
N PRO A 80 -4.24 11.83 -9.77
CA PRO A 80 -4.27 11.03 -8.54
C PRO A 80 -4.10 9.52 -8.76
N GLN A 81 -4.69 8.98 -9.82
CA GLN A 81 -4.60 7.55 -10.16
C GLN A 81 -3.19 7.18 -10.64
N GLU A 82 -2.59 8.01 -11.48
CA GLU A 82 -1.23 7.84 -12.00
C GLU A 82 -0.19 7.94 -10.87
N LEU A 83 -0.36 8.89 -9.95
CA LEU A 83 0.49 8.99 -8.75
C LEU A 83 0.37 7.73 -7.88
N THR A 84 -0.85 7.25 -7.67
CA THR A 84 -1.10 6.03 -6.89
C THR A 84 -0.44 4.82 -7.56
N ASN A 85 -0.58 4.68 -8.88
CA ASN A 85 0.05 3.60 -9.64
C ASN A 85 1.57 3.68 -9.60
N ALA A 86 2.14 4.89 -9.73
CA ALA A 86 3.58 5.11 -9.63
C ALA A 86 4.11 4.71 -8.26
N LEU A 87 3.54 5.24 -7.16
CA LEU A 87 3.95 4.87 -5.80
C LEU A 87 3.82 3.36 -5.54
N ASN A 88 2.70 2.75 -5.92
CA ASN A 88 2.50 1.32 -5.73
C ASN A 88 3.50 0.48 -6.53
N ALA A 89 3.89 0.92 -7.74
CA ALA A 89 4.92 0.27 -8.54
C ALA A 89 6.32 0.43 -7.91
N LEU A 90 6.71 1.64 -7.53
CA LEU A 90 7.98 1.93 -6.87
C LEU A 90 8.14 1.10 -5.58
N SER A 91 7.04 0.85 -4.86
CA SER A 91 7.04 0.05 -3.63
C SER A 91 7.49 -1.41 -3.80
N LYS A 92 7.67 -1.87 -5.05
CA LYS A 92 8.25 -3.17 -5.39
C LYS A 92 9.77 -3.20 -5.30
N TRP A 93 10.43 -2.05 -5.37
CA TRP A 93 11.88 -1.90 -5.27
C TRP A 93 12.24 -0.92 -4.16
N PRO A 94 11.88 -1.21 -2.89
CA PRO A 94 12.05 -0.26 -1.79
C PRO A 94 13.52 0.01 -1.45
N ASP A 95 14.41 -0.93 -1.75
CA ASP A 95 15.85 -0.84 -1.49
C ASP A 95 16.61 -0.10 -2.60
N THR A 96 15.93 0.29 -3.68
CA THR A 96 16.51 1.05 -4.79
C THR A 96 16.48 2.56 -4.46
N PRO A 97 17.63 3.25 -4.39
CA PRO A 97 17.69 4.67 -4.00
C PRO A 97 16.80 5.58 -4.85
N ASP A 98 16.84 5.45 -6.18
CA ASP A 98 16.02 6.29 -7.06
C ASP A 98 14.50 6.05 -6.85
N CYS A 99 14.10 4.83 -6.45
CA CYS A 99 12.71 4.55 -6.10
C CYS A 99 12.30 5.22 -4.78
N ALA A 100 13.20 5.24 -3.79
CA ALA A 100 13.00 5.97 -2.54
C ALA A 100 12.92 7.48 -2.77
N ASP A 101 13.80 8.04 -3.61
CA ASP A 101 13.82 9.47 -3.96
C ASP A 101 12.56 9.89 -4.74
N ALA A 102 12.13 9.07 -5.70
CA ALA A 102 10.88 9.29 -6.43
C ALA A 102 9.66 9.21 -5.48
N ALA A 103 9.63 8.23 -4.58
CA ALA A 103 8.57 8.12 -3.58
C ALA A 103 8.55 9.33 -2.63
N ASN A 104 9.72 9.78 -2.16
CA ASN A 104 9.87 10.99 -1.36
C ASN A 104 9.32 12.21 -2.10
N ALA A 105 9.70 12.41 -3.37
CA ALA A 105 9.23 13.53 -4.17
C ALA A 105 7.70 13.51 -4.42
N LEU A 106 7.12 12.33 -4.66
CA LEU A 106 5.67 12.17 -4.79
C LEU A 106 4.94 12.38 -3.45
N ALA A 107 5.53 11.95 -2.33
CA ALA A 107 5.02 12.20 -1.00
C ALA A 107 5.04 13.69 -0.65
N SER A 108 6.14 14.39 -0.97
CA SER A 108 6.27 15.84 -0.86
C SER A 108 5.15 16.57 -1.61
N ARG A 109 4.87 16.15 -2.86
CA ARG A 109 3.75 16.69 -3.64
C ARG A 109 2.39 16.44 -2.98
N LEU A 110 2.17 15.27 -2.38
CA LEU A 110 0.93 14.97 -1.65
C LEU A 110 0.75 15.85 -0.41
N ILE A 111 1.84 16.28 0.24
CA ILE A 111 1.80 17.20 1.38
C ILE A 111 1.38 18.59 0.89
N ASP A 112 2.09 19.10 -0.13
CA ASP A 112 1.93 20.46 -0.66
C ASP A 112 0.61 20.67 -1.41
N ASN A 113 0.07 19.62 -2.03
CA ASN A 113 -1.13 19.72 -2.86
C ASN A 113 -2.33 19.04 -2.18
N ARG A 114 -3.10 19.86 -1.44
CA ARG A 114 -4.34 19.42 -0.77
C ARG A 114 -5.39 18.89 -1.75
N ASP A 115 -5.54 19.49 -2.93
CA ASP A 115 -6.55 19.08 -3.91
C ASP A 115 -6.23 17.70 -4.49
N LEU A 116 -4.97 17.45 -4.83
CA LEU A 116 -4.47 16.14 -5.24
C LEU A 116 -4.70 15.11 -4.14
N ARG A 117 -4.36 15.46 -2.89
CA ARG A 117 -4.57 14.59 -1.75
C ARG A 117 -6.05 14.26 -1.57
N ASN A 118 -6.94 15.24 -1.66
CA ASN A 118 -8.39 15.07 -1.52
C ASN A 118 -9.04 14.30 -2.68
N ALA A 119 -8.46 14.40 -3.88
CA ALA A 119 -8.91 13.68 -5.06
C ALA A 119 -8.60 12.17 -5.02
N LEU A 120 -7.78 11.70 -4.06
CA LEU A 120 -7.59 10.27 -3.82
C LEU A 120 -8.88 9.68 -3.25
N ASN A 121 -9.43 8.70 -3.99
CA ASN A 121 -10.54 7.87 -3.55
C ASN A 121 -10.10 6.88 -2.45
N PRO A 122 -11.01 6.14 -1.79
CA PRO A 122 -10.67 5.23 -0.68
C PRO A 122 -9.58 4.21 -1.04
N GLN A 123 -9.68 3.59 -2.21
CA GLN A 123 -8.67 2.64 -2.70
C GLN A 123 -7.32 3.31 -2.93
N GLY A 124 -7.32 4.52 -3.50
CA GLY A 124 -6.12 5.34 -3.71
C GLY A 124 -5.44 5.66 -2.39
N VAL A 125 -6.18 6.08 -1.37
CA VAL A 125 -5.66 6.34 -0.02
C VAL A 125 -5.00 5.09 0.56
N ALA A 126 -5.69 3.94 0.53
CA ALA A 126 -5.15 2.69 1.06
C ALA A 126 -3.89 2.21 0.31
N ASN A 127 -3.87 2.33 -1.02
CA ASN A 127 -2.73 1.93 -1.84
C ASN A 127 -1.54 2.87 -1.66
N VAL A 128 -1.77 4.18 -1.58
CA VAL A 128 -0.71 5.16 -1.31
C VAL A 128 -0.13 4.94 0.08
N LEU A 129 -0.95 4.78 1.13
CA LEU A 129 -0.46 4.47 2.47
C LEU A 129 0.40 3.19 2.48
N ASN A 130 -0.08 2.11 1.86
CA ASN A 130 0.66 0.85 1.78
C ASN A 130 1.96 0.96 0.96
N ALA A 131 2.02 1.84 -0.03
CA ALA A 131 3.25 2.12 -0.77
C ALA A 131 4.25 2.91 0.08
N LEU A 132 3.81 4.02 0.70
CA LEU A 132 4.65 4.85 1.55
C LEU A 132 5.19 4.09 2.76
N SER A 133 4.46 3.08 3.25
CA SER A 133 4.88 2.23 4.37
C SER A 133 6.12 1.38 4.06
N LYS A 134 6.62 1.38 2.81
CA LYS A 134 7.91 0.78 2.43
C LYS A 134 9.10 1.66 2.78
N TRP A 135 8.89 2.96 2.96
CA TRP A 135 9.92 3.93 3.35
C TRP A 135 9.52 4.66 4.64
N PRO A 136 9.33 3.94 5.77
CA PRO A 136 8.80 4.53 7.00
C PRO A 136 9.74 5.56 7.64
N ASN A 137 11.03 5.49 7.33
CA ASN A 137 12.07 6.39 7.83
C ASN A 137 12.26 7.63 6.94
N THR A 138 11.58 7.72 5.79
CA THR A 138 11.64 8.87 4.91
C THR A 138 10.66 9.95 5.41
N PRO A 139 11.13 11.16 5.76
CA PRO A 139 10.29 12.19 6.39
C PRO A 139 9.02 12.53 5.61
N ASP A 140 9.12 12.76 4.29
CA ASP A 140 7.94 13.12 3.49
C ASP A 140 6.99 11.93 3.33
N CYS A 141 7.49 10.69 3.29
CA CYS A 141 6.63 9.50 3.30
C CYS A 141 5.82 9.41 4.60
N LYS A 142 6.45 9.66 5.75
CA LYS A 142 5.77 9.72 7.06
C LYS A 142 4.76 10.87 7.09
N ASN A 143 5.14 12.07 6.65
CA ASN A 143 4.27 13.26 6.68
C ASN A 143 3.07 13.12 5.73
N ALA A 144 3.26 12.55 4.53
CA ALA A 144 2.17 12.25 3.61
C ALA A 144 1.25 11.16 4.18
N ALA A 145 1.80 10.12 4.81
CA ALA A 145 1.01 9.11 5.49
C ALA A 145 0.19 9.72 6.65
N ASN A 146 0.79 10.61 7.45
CA ASN A 146 0.10 11.35 8.51
C ASN A 146 -1.08 12.17 7.94
N ALA A 147 -0.86 12.91 6.85
CA ALA A 147 -1.91 13.69 6.22
C ALA A 147 -3.07 12.83 5.66
N LEU A 148 -2.77 11.63 5.17
CA LEU A 148 -3.78 10.65 4.72
C LEU A 148 -4.50 9.97 5.89
N ALA A 149 -3.79 9.70 6.99
CA ALA A 149 -4.37 9.17 8.21
C ALA A 149 -5.35 10.19 8.83
N GLY A 150 -4.96 11.46 8.93
CA GLY A 150 -5.86 12.53 9.38
C GLY A 150 -7.10 12.65 8.50
N ARG A 151 -7.01 12.46 7.17
CA ARG A 151 -8.19 12.36 6.31
C ARG A 151 -9.09 11.17 6.67
N LEU A 152 -8.52 10.00 6.92
CA LEU A 152 -9.30 8.80 7.29
C LEU A 152 -9.99 8.94 8.66
N GLU A 153 -9.40 9.70 9.57
CA GLU A 153 -9.97 10.03 10.87
C GLU A 153 -11.19 10.95 10.71
N VAL A 154 -11.03 12.11 10.07
CA VAL A 154 -12.10 13.12 9.93
C VAL A 154 -13.17 12.77 8.88
N GLU A 155 -12.80 12.12 7.78
CA GLU A 155 -13.70 11.84 6.64
C GLU A 155 -14.36 10.46 6.80
N SER A 156 -15.45 10.38 7.57
CA SER A 156 -16.17 9.11 7.79
C SER A 156 -16.65 8.45 6.49
N GLN A 157 -17.05 9.22 5.47
CA GLN A 157 -17.45 8.68 4.16
C GLN A 157 -16.28 7.98 3.45
N LEU A 158 -15.10 8.59 3.43
CA LEU A 158 -13.87 8.01 2.87
C LEU A 158 -13.54 6.70 3.60
N ARG A 159 -13.53 6.75 4.94
CA ARG A 159 -13.24 5.61 5.79
C ARG A 159 -14.26 4.48 5.59
N ASN A 160 -15.55 4.79 5.52
CA ASN A 160 -16.63 3.79 5.40
C ASN A 160 -16.67 3.13 4.01
N ALA A 161 -16.18 3.82 2.98
CA ALA A 161 -16.07 3.29 1.62
C ALA A 161 -14.86 2.37 1.41
N LEU A 162 -13.97 2.21 2.41
CA LEU A 162 -12.94 1.17 2.38
C LEU A 162 -13.56 -0.22 2.52
N ASP A 163 -13.27 -1.08 1.56
CA ASP A 163 -13.60 -2.50 1.59
C ASP A 163 -12.68 -3.28 2.57
N PRO A 164 -12.96 -4.56 2.87
CA PRO A 164 -12.16 -5.33 3.82
C PRO A 164 -10.67 -5.43 3.47
N GLN A 165 -10.33 -5.56 2.18
CA GLN A 165 -8.94 -5.65 1.74
C GLN A 165 -8.21 -4.30 1.95
N HIS A 166 -8.88 -3.19 1.63
CA HIS A 166 -8.28 -1.87 1.78
C HIS A 166 -8.19 -1.44 3.25
N ILE A 167 -9.08 -1.90 4.13
CA ILE A 167 -8.93 -1.70 5.58
C ILE A 167 -7.67 -2.40 6.09
N THR A 168 -7.46 -3.66 5.74
CA THR A 168 -6.28 -4.41 6.23
C THR A 168 -4.97 -3.84 5.69
N LYS A 169 -4.93 -3.43 4.42
CA LYS A 169 -3.80 -2.69 3.84
C LYS A 169 -3.52 -1.39 4.59
N THR A 170 -4.58 -0.62 4.88
CA THR A 170 -4.47 0.64 5.60
C THR A 170 -3.94 0.43 7.01
N LEU A 171 -4.52 -0.49 7.79
CA LEU A 171 -4.04 -0.83 9.12
C LEU A 171 -2.58 -1.29 9.12
N ASN A 172 -2.20 -2.18 8.20
CA ASN A 172 -0.82 -2.62 8.04
C ASN A 172 0.15 -1.47 7.75
N ALA A 173 -0.28 -0.49 6.95
CA ALA A 173 0.52 0.68 6.62
C ALA A 173 0.68 1.60 7.83
N LEU A 174 -0.43 1.94 8.50
CA LEU A 174 -0.43 2.81 9.69
C LEU A 174 0.43 2.24 10.82
N ASN A 175 0.53 0.90 10.93
CA ASN A 175 1.37 0.23 11.94
C ASN A 175 2.86 0.58 11.85
N LYS A 176 3.32 1.15 10.72
CA LYS A 176 4.70 1.62 10.55
C LYS A 176 4.99 2.91 11.29
N TRP A 177 3.96 3.64 11.70
CA TRP A 177 4.08 4.89 12.44
C TRP A 177 3.15 4.88 13.68
N PRO A 178 3.31 3.91 14.60
CA PRO A 178 2.38 3.72 15.70
C PRO A 178 2.38 4.90 16.69
N ASP A 179 3.51 5.60 16.81
CA ASP A 179 3.68 6.77 17.69
C ASP A 179 3.17 8.08 17.05
N THR A 180 2.57 8.02 15.86
CA THR A 180 2.01 9.19 15.19
C THR A 180 0.53 9.31 15.51
N PRO A 181 0.07 10.40 16.18
CA PRO A 181 -1.31 10.53 16.64
C PRO A 181 -2.36 10.28 15.56
N ASP A 182 -2.24 10.94 14.39
CA ASP A 182 -3.24 10.76 13.31
C ASP A 182 -3.27 9.31 12.80
N CYS A 183 -2.13 8.59 12.82
CA CYS A 183 -2.08 7.18 12.46
C CYS A 183 -2.78 6.29 13.51
N ALA A 184 -2.59 6.59 14.79
CA ALA A 184 -3.27 5.91 15.89
C ALA A 184 -4.78 6.17 15.84
N ASP A 185 -5.21 7.41 15.60
CA ASP A 185 -6.62 7.79 15.54
C ASP A 185 -7.32 7.18 14.32
N ALA A 186 -6.67 7.20 13.15
CA ALA A 186 -7.18 6.51 11.97
C ALA A 186 -7.29 4.99 12.19
N ALA A 187 -6.29 4.37 12.83
CA ALA A 187 -6.33 2.95 13.16
C ALA A 187 -7.45 2.64 14.16
N ASN A 188 -7.65 3.48 15.18
CA ASN A 188 -8.72 3.38 16.16
C ASN A 188 -10.11 3.50 15.50
N ALA A 189 -10.27 4.42 14.53
CA ALA A 189 -11.51 4.56 13.76
C ALA A 189 -11.80 3.33 12.88
N LEU A 190 -10.77 2.74 12.25
CA LEU A 190 -10.89 1.48 11.50
C LEU A 190 -11.17 0.29 12.41
N ALA A 191 -10.56 0.25 13.59
CA ALA A 191 -10.82 -0.75 14.62
C ALA A 191 -12.27 -0.68 15.09
N SER A 192 -12.81 0.52 15.31
CA SER A 192 -14.22 0.71 15.66
C SER A 192 -15.16 0.16 14.58
N ARG A 193 -14.86 0.38 13.29
CA ARG A 193 -15.60 -0.28 12.19
C ARG A 193 -15.50 -1.79 12.28
N LEU A 194 -14.28 -2.33 12.43
CA LEU A 194 -14.08 -3.77 12.57
C LEU A 194 -14.80 -4.35 13.79
N ALA A 195 -14.90 -3.65 14.92
CA ALA A 195 -15.62 -4.12 16.10
C ALA A 195 -17.15 -4.13 15.88
N ASN A 196 -17.69 -3.15 15.18
CA ASN A 196 -19.14 -2.95 15.04
C ASN A 196 -19.75 -3.61 13.79
N GLU A 197 -19.01 -3.74 12.70
CA GLU A 197 -19.51 -4.24 11.41
C GLU A 197 -19.20 -5.74 11.22
N ARG A 198 -20.15 -6.61 11.58
CA ARG A 198 -19.99 -8.07 11.43
C ARG A 198 -19.78 -8.50 9.97
N SER A 199 -20.48 -7.89 9.01
CA SER A 199 -20.31 -8.19 7.58
C SER A 199 -18.90 -7.88 7.10
N LEU A 200 -18.34 -6.74 7.50
CA LEU A 200 -16.97 -6.34 7.21
C LEU A 200 -15.98 -7.35 7.77
N ARG A 201 -16.12 -7.73 9.05
CA ARG A 201 -15.28 -8.76 9.67
C ARG A 201 -15.37 -10.09 8.95
N ASN A 202 -16.56 -10.51 8.56
CA ASN A 202 -16.78 -11.81 7.91
C ASN A 202 -16.23 -11.85 6.47
N ALA A 203 -16.13 -10.70 5.81
CA ALA A 203 -15.57 -10.58 4.47
C ALA A 203 -14.02 -10.56 4.45
N LEU A 204 -13.36 -10.50 5.62
CA LEU A 204 -11.91 -10.70 5.70
C LEU A 204 -11.55 -12.17 5.43
N ASP A 205 -10.55 -12.38 4.60
CA ASP A 205 -9.90 -13.67 4.39
C ASP A 205 -8.95 -14.00 5.57
N PRO A 206 -8.38 -15.22 5.65
CA PRO A 206 -7.50 -15.60 6.76
C PRO A 206 -6.30 -14.65 6.92
N GLN A 207 -5.68 -14.26 5.81
CA GLN A 207 -4.54 -13.35 5.83
C GLN A 207 -4.95 -11.94 6.31
N GLY A 208 -6.12 -11.46 5.89
CA GLY A 208 -6.69 -10.19 6.30
C GLY A 208 -6.98 -10.15 7.80
N VAL A 209 -7.49 -11.25 8.38
CA VAL A 209 -7.69 -11.37 9.83
C VAL A 209 -6.35 -11.31 10.57
N ALA A 210 -5.35 -12.10 10.14
CA ALA A 210 -4.02 -12.10 10.76
C ALA A 210 -3.33 -10.73 10.68
N ASN A 211 -3.45 -10.06 9.53
CA ASN A 211 -2.90 -8.72 9.31
C ASN A 211 -3.59 -7.66 10.17
N ALA A 212 -4.93 -7.68 10.24
CA ALA A 212 -5.68 -6.76 11.09
C ALA A 212 -5.26 -6.91 12.55
N LEU A 213 -5.24 -8.13 13.09
CA LEU A 213 -4.83 -8.40 14.47
C LEU A 213 -3.38 -7.92 14.73
N ASN A 214 -2.45 -8.28 13.84
CA ASN A 214 -1.05 -7.86 13.98
C ASN A 214 -0.88 -6.33 13.94
N ALA A 215 -1.62 -5.63 13.07
CA ALA A 215 -1.60 -4.18 13.03
C ALA A 215 -2.20 -3.54 14.29
N LEU A 216 -3.39 -3.99 14.71
CA LEU A 216 -4.07 -3.49 15.91
C LEU A 216 -3.25 -3.71 17.19
N SER A 217 -2.40 -4.76 17.23
CA SER A 217 -1.51 -5.03 18.36
C SER A 217 -0.49 -3.92 18.66
N LYS A 218 -0.35 -2.93 17.77
CA LYS A 218 0.45 -1.72 17.98
C LYS A 218 -0.21 -0.69 18.90
N TRP A 219 -1.52 -0.78 19.10
CA TRP A 219 -2.29 0.13 19.97
C TRP A 219 -3.13 -0.66 20.99
N PRO A 220 -2.49 -1.49 21.83
CA PRO A 220 -3.19 -2.40 22.73
C PRO A 220 -4.04 -1.67 23.79
N ASP A 221 -3.65 -0.45 24.14
CA ASP A 221 -4.32 0.37 25.17
C ASP A 221 -5.60 1.05 24.66
N THR A 222 -5.91 0.95 23.36
CA THR A 222 -7.12 1.55 22.79
C THR A 222 -8.29 0.56 22.85
N GLN A 223 -9.41 1.00 23.43
CA GLN A 223 -10.59 0.14 23.62
C GLN A 223 -11.11 -0.43 22.30
N HIS A 224 -11.15 0.36 21.22
CA HIS A 224 -11.65 -0.16 19.93
C HIS A 224 -10.71 -1.18 19.30
N CYS A 225 -9.39 -1.09 19.50
CA CYS A 225 -8.48 -2.15 19.05
C CYS A 225 -8.71 -3.44 19.85
N ALA A 226 -8.91 -3.36 21.16
CA ALA A 226 -9.25 -4.51 21.99
C ALA A 226 -10.60 -5.14 21.57
N ASP A 227 -11.63 -4.33 21.32
CA ASP A 227 -12.94 -4.80 20.88
C ASP A 227 -12.87 -5.48 19.50
N ALA A 228 -12.15 -4.88 18.56
CA ALA A 228 -11.91 -5.46 17.25
C ALA A 228 -11.13 -6.77 17.33
N ALA A 229 -10.08 -6.81 18.16
CA ALA A 229 -9.29 -8.01 18.40
C ALA A 229 -10.14 -9.14 18.99
N LYS A 230 -10.95 -8.85 20.01
CA LYS A 230 -11.92 -9.79 20.60
C LYS A 230 -12.91 -10.33 19.57
N ALA A 231 -13.44 -9.45 18.72
CA ALA A 231 -14.40 -9.85 17.70
C ALA A 231 -13.78 -10.73 16.61
N LEU A 232 -12.52 -10.47 16.22
CA LEU A 232 -11.76 -11.29 15.27
C LEU A 232 -11.32 -12.62 15.91
N ALA A 233 -10.89 -12.64 17.17
CA ALA A 233 -10.58 -13.85 17.93
C ALA A 233 -11.81 -14.75 18.06
N SER A 234 -12.96 -14.17 18.41
CA SER A 234 -14.25 -14.88 18.46
C SER A 234 -14.60 -15.50 17.10
N ARG A 235 -14.33 -14.82 15.98
CA ARG A 235 -14.53 -15.40 14.65
C ARG A 235 -13.59 -16.59 14.42
N LEU A 236 -12.29 -16.46 14.70
CA LEU A 236 -11.32 -17.56 14.56
C LEU A 236 -11.64 -18.77 15.43
N ALA A 237 -12.22 -18.57 16.63
CA ALA A 237 -12.65 -19.65 17.49
C ALA A 237 -13.82 -20.44 16.88
N ASN A 238 -14.80 -19.72 16.31
CA ASN A 238 -16.05 -20.29 15.78
C ASN A 238 -15.99 -20.73 14.31
N ASP A 239 -15.04 -20.22 13.53
CA ASP A 239 -14.86 -20.49 12.10
C ASP A 239 -13.65 -21.42 11.89
N ARG A 240 -13.92 -22.73 11.84
CA ARG A 240 -12.88 -23.75 11.69
C ARG A 240 -12.19 -23.68 10.32
N GLU A 241 -12.92 -23.33 9.26
CA GLU A 241 -12.35 -23.21 7.92
C GLU A 241 -11.37 -22.04 7.85
N LEU A 242 -11.78 -20.87 8.34
CA LEU A 242 -10.91 -19.70 8.45
C LEU A 242 -9.63 -20.01 9.24
N ARG A 243 -9.77 -20.64 10.40
CA ARG A 243 -8.63 -21.00 11.26
C ARG A 243 -7.68 -21.97 10.57
N ASN A 244 -8.21 -22.98 9.88
CA ASN A 244 -7.40 -23.98 9.18
C ASN A 244 -6.73 -23.42 7.90
N ALA A 245 -7.28 -22.35 7.33
CA ALA A 245 -6.73 -21.68 6.16
C ALA A 245 -5.62 -20.65 6.50
N LEU A 246 -5.33 -20.41 7.78
CA LEU A 246 -4.16 -19.64 8.19
C LEU A 246 -2.88 -20.40 7.84
N ASN A 247 -1.98 -19.73 7.10
CA ASN A 247 -0.63 -20.22 6.92
C ASN A 247 0.19 -20.10 8.23
N PRO A 248 1.38 -20.73 8.33
CA PRO A 248 2.19 -20.70 9.56
C PRO A 248 2.50 -19.28 10.07
N GLN A 249 2.79 -18.33 9.16
CA GLN A 249 3.04 -16.94 9.53
C GLN A 249 1.79 -16.26 10.07
N GLY A 250 0.62 -16.56 9.49
CA GLY A 250 -0.68 -16.08 9.93
C GLY A 250 -0.99 -16.53 11.36
N VAL A 251 -0.73 -17.79 11.69
CA VAL A 251 -0.86 -18.31 13.05
C VAL A 251 0.07 -17.57 14.02
N ALA A 252 1.35 -17.41 13.67
CA ALA A 252 2.31 -16.69 14.50
C ALA A 252 1.89 -15.22 14.74
N ASN A 253 1.43 -14.54 13.69
CA ASN A 253 0.96 -13.16 13.77
C ASN A 253 -0.27 -13.03 14.68
N VAL A 254 -1.24 -13.96 14.55
CA VAL A 254 -2.44 -13.98 15.40
C VAL A 254 -2.07 -14.20 16.86
N LEU A 255 -1.25 -15.22 17.18
CA LEU A 255 -0.86 -15.51 18.56
C LEU A 255 -0.06 -14.35 19.18
N ASN A 256 0.88 -13.77 18.43
CA ASN A 256 1.63 -12.61 18.89
C ASN A 256 0.72 -11.40 19.13
N ALA A 257 -0.26 -11.16 18.27
CA ALA A 257 -1.22 -10.09 18.44
C ALA A 257 -2.10 -10.29 19.68
N LEU A 258 -2.70 -11.48 19.84
CA LEU A 258 -3.59 -11.78 20.97
C LEU A 258 -2.85 -11.78 22.31
N SER A 259 -1.53 -12.01 22.33
CA SER A 259 -0.72 -11.85 23.55
C SER A 259 -0.77 -10.44 24.14
N LYS A 260 -1.19 -9.43 23.36
CA LYS A 260 -1.37 -8.05 23.83
C LYS A 260 -2.68 -7.83 24.57
N TRP A 261 -3.62 -8.77 24.46
CA TRP A 261 -4.89 -8.74 25.16
C TRP A 261 -5.14 -10.10 25.82
N PRO A 262 -4.43 -10.44 26.91
CA PRO A 262 -4.55 -11.75 27.57
C PRO A 262 -5.97 -12.07 28.06
N ASP A 263 -6.79 -11.03 28.28
CA ASP A 263 -8.19 -11.15 28.69
C ASP A 263 -9.17 -11.29 27.50
N THR A 264 -8.68 -11.39 26.26
CA THR A 264 -9.52 -11.73 25.11
C THR A 264 -9.78 -13.24 25.06
N PRO A 265 -11.04 -13.69 25.22
CA PRO A 265 -11.39 -15.11 25.24
C PRO A 265 -11.36 -15.77 23.85
#